data_AF-A0A7C2NBB0-F1
#
_entry.id   AF-A0A7C2NBB0-F1
#
_cell.length_a   1.000
_cell.length_b   1.000
_cell.length_c   1.000
_cell.angle_alpha   90.00
_cell.angle_beta   90.00
_cell.angle_gamma   90.00
#
_symmetry.space_group_name_H-M   'P 1'
#
loop_
_entity.id
_entity.type
_entity.pdbx_description
1 polymer ?
#
loop_
_entity_poly.entity_id
_entity_poly.type
_entity_poly.pdbx_seq_one_letter_code
_entity_poly.pdbx_strand_id
1 'polypeptide(L)'
;MATHAHPGAERTDGCPSPAPFHRGRPGGRGGGRAGRGARPAQRRHADPAAPVHGQGIPLPELLPADAIAGLLDDTRHAGGRLIEKTGGLSPFFTAAATITELARAIVHDEDRLVSASVLLQGEYGLEDVCMAMPIRLGRSGILSVHPPRLHADEMAALGQAAQRMQALALQVMEKG
;
A
#
# COMPACT_ATOMS: atom_id res chain seq x y z
N MET A 1 -49.74 -7.26 34.74
CA MET A 1 -48.26 -7.22 34.80
C MET A 1 -47.78 -6.73 33.45
N ALA A 2 -47.29 -5.50 33.43
CA ALA A 2 -47.06 -4.71 32.24
C ALA A 2 -45.77 -5.12 31.52
N THR A 3 -45.84 -4.96 30.20
CA THR A 3 -44.79 -4.90 29.18
C THR A 3 -43.50 -4.22 29.61
N HIS A 4 -42.36 -4.82 29.26
CA HIS A 4 -41.10 -4.10 29.10
C HIS A 4 -40.70 -4.09 27.63
N ALA A 5 -40.97 -2.97 26.98
CA ALA A 5 -40.18 -2.45 25.87
C ALA A 5 -39.19 -1.43 26.46
N HIS A 6 -37.91 -1.49 26.07
CA HIS A 6 -36.98 -0.36 26.15
C HIS A 6 -35.78 -0.57 25.20
N PRO A 7 -35.05 0.50 24.84
CA PRO A 7 -35.06 1.08 23.50
C PRO A 7 -33.63 1.24 22.91
N GLY A 8 -33.52 1.94 21.77
CA GLY A 8 -32.24 2.22 21.10
C GLY A 8 -31.34 3.25 21.79
N ALA A 9 -30.29 3.64 21.04
CA ALA A 9 -29.19 4.57 21.33
C ALA A 9 -28.01 3.94 22.10
N GLU A 10 -26.72 4.21 21.86
CA GLU A 10 -25.98 5.10 20.97
C GLU A 10 -24.47 4.80 21.20
N ARG A 11 -23.63 5.07 20.19
CA ARG A 11 -22.22 5.53 20.26
C ARG A 11 -21.25 4.92 21.30
N THR A 12 -20.25 4.21 20.77
CA THR A 12 -18.83 4.40 21.12
C THR A 12 -18.03 4.26 19.81
N ASP A 13 -17.86 5.32 19.02
CA ASP A 13 -16.80 6.34 19.14
C ASP A 13 -15.42 5.76 19.50
N GLY A 14 -14.45 5.93 18.59
CA GLY A 14 -13.05 6.00 18.99
C GLY A 14 -12.02 5.12 18.28
N CYS A 15 -12.11 4.88 16.97
CA CYS A 15 -10.88 4.69 16.19
C CYS A 15 -10.52 6.02 15.54
N PRO A 16 -9.49 6.74 16.02
CA PRO A 16 -9.09 7.99 15.39
C PRO A 16 -8.62 7.70 13.97
N SER A 17 -9.27 8.34 13.00
CA SER A 17 -8.72 8.52 11.65
C SER A 17 -7.33 9.16 11.80
N PRO A 18 -6.25 8.59 11.24
CA PRO A 18 -4.97 9.26 11.27
C PRO A 18 -5.08 10.56 10.47
N ALA A 19 -4.78 11.67 11.17
CA ALA A 19 -4.73 13.01 10.62
C ALA A 19 -3.68 13.11 9.50
N PRO A 20 -3.83 14.04 8.55
CA PRO A 20 -2.94 14.13 7.39
C PRO A 20 -1.53 14.58 7.76
N PHE A 21 -0.56 13.96 7.11
CA PHE A 21 0.85 14.34 7.10
C PHE A 21 1.01 15.82 6.71
N HIS A 22 1.37 16.68 7.66
CA HIS A 22 1.73 18.07 7.41
C HIS A 22 3.25 18.23 7.41
N ARG A 23 3.83 18.64 6.27
CA ARG A 23 5.00 19.55 6.26
C ARG A 23 5.18 20.26 4.92
N GLY A 24 5.32 21.59 5.00
CA GLY A 24 6.07 22.42 4.04
C GLY A 24 5.24 23.33 3.12
N ARG A 25 5.08 24.61 3.49
CA ARG A 25 4.82 25.71 2.52
C ARG A 25 6.10 25.97 1.69
N PRO A 26 5.95 26.36 0.42
CA PRO A 26 6.60 27.62 0.04
C PRO A 26 5.67 28.58 -0.73
N GLY A 27 6.06 29.86 -0.69
CA GLY A 27 5.36 31.04 -1.17
C GLY A 27 4.99 31.03 -2.66
N GLY A 28 4.01 31.87 -3.00
CA GLY A 28 3.42 31.91 -4.33
C GLY A 28 3.98 32.93 -5.31
N ARG A 29 3.19 33.07 -6.39
CA ARG A 29 3.16 34.06 -7.49
C ARG A 29 3.99 33.77 -8.75
N GLY A 30 3.26 33.41 -9.81
CA GLY A 30 3.11 34.31 -10.97
C GLY A 30 3.77 33.88 -12.29
N GLY A 31 2.99 33.98 -13.39
CA GLY A 31 3.52 34.18 -14.75
C GLY A 31 3.27 33.02 -15.72
N GLY A 32 2.27 33.17 -16.60
CA GLY A 32 1.90 32.17 -17.58
C GLY A 32 2.84 32.06 -18.79
N ARG A 33 2.74 30.92 -19.48
CA ARG A 33 2.94 30.81 -20.93
C ARG A 33 2.18 29.56 -21.42
N ALA A 34 1.15 29.81 -22.21
CA ALA A 34 0.44 28.79 -22.96
C ALA A 34 1.41 28.10 -23.94
N GLY A 35 1.50 26.78 -23.88
CA GLY A 35 2.40 25.99 -24.72
C GLY A 35 1.93 24.55 -24.88
N ARG A 36 1.25 24.30 -26.00
CA ARG A 36 1.11 23.03 -26.74
C ARG A 36 0.74 21.77 -25.95
N GLY A 37 -0.55 21.41 -26.02
CA GLY A 37 -0.97 20.05 -26.38
C GLY A 37 -0.55 18.91 -25.45
N ALA A 38 -0.64 19.09 -24.13
CA ALA A 38 -0.76 17.94 -23.25
C ALA A 38 -2.18 17.37 -23.44
N ARG A 39 -2.29 16.12 -23.92
CA ARG A 39 -3.54 15.37 -23.79
C ARG A 39 -3.99 15.50 -22.33
N PRO A 40 -5.26 15.81 -22.03
CA PRO A 40 -5.71 15.80 -20.65
C PRO A 40 -5.46 14.39 -20.13
N ALA A 41 -4.43 14.23 -19.30
CA ALA A 41 -4.27 13.07 -18.45
C ALA A 41 -5.53 13.09 -17.61
N GLN A 42 -6.51 12.30 -18.02
CA GLN A 42 -7.76 12.10 -17.31
C GLN A 42 -7.31 11.70 -15.91
N ARG A 43 -7.41 12.67 -14.99
CA ARG A 43 -6.90 12.59 -13.63
C ARG A 43 -7.70 11.45 -13.02
N ARG A 44 -7.14 10.24 -13.07
CA ARG A 44 -7.72 9.07 -12.40
C ARG A 44 -7.49 9.38 -10.93
N HIS A 45 -8.40 10.15 -10.34
CA HIS A 45 -8.57 10.15 -8.91
C HIS A 45 -8.92 8.70 -8.57
N ALA A 46 -7.90 7.90 -8.26
CA ALA A 46 -8.12 6.71 -7.49
C ALA A 46 -8.82 7.20 -6.21
N ASP A 47 -10.07 6.77 -6.03
CA ASP A 47 -10.79 7.02 -4.79
C ASP A 47 -9.90 6.50 -3.65
N PRO A 48 -9.52 7.34 -2.66
CA PRO A 48 -8.65 6.95 -1.56
C PRO A 48 -9.22 5.80 -0.71
N ALA A 49 -10.51 5.49 -0.86
CA ALA A 49 -11.22 4.41 -0.17
C ALA A 49 -11.48 3.17 -1.04
N ALA A 50 -10.99 3.12 -2.29
CA ALA A 50 -11.15 1.91 -3.10
C ALA A 50 -10.44 0.73 -2.40
N PRO A 51 -11.17 -0.34 -2.05
CA PRO A 51 -10.53 -1.51 -1.46
C PRO A 51 -9.46 -2.04 -2.41
N VAL A 52 -8.35 -2.51 -1.83
CA VAL A 52 -7.26 -3.15 -2.59
C VAL A 52 -7.70 -4.51 -3.15
N HIS A 53 -8.86 -5.01 -2.72
CA HIS A 53 -9.66 -5.98 -3.47
C HIS A 53 -10.32 -5.23 -4.64
N GLY A 54 -9.81 -5.50 -5.84
CA GLY A 54 -10.01 -4.69 -7.04
C GLY A 54 -11.45 -4.29 -7.36
N GLN A 55 -11.58 -3.35 -8.29
CA GLN A 55 -12.81 -2.77 -8.82
C GLN A 55 -13.69 -3.79 -9.60
N GLY A 56 -13.92 -4.98 -9.04
CA GLY A 56 -14.53 -6.14 -9.68
C GLY A 56 -15.03 -7.19 -8.69
N ILE A 57 -15.36 -8.38 -9.20
CA ILE A 57 -15.96 -9.48 -8.45
C ILE A 57 -14.90 -10.10 -7.50
N PRO A 58 -15.20 -10.34 -6.21
CA PRO A 58 -14.29 -10.98 -5.26
C PRO A 58 -13.76 -12.32 -5.77
N LEU A 59 -12.46 -12.59 -5.59
CA LEU A 59 -11.83 -13.85 -6.00
C LEU A 59 -12.53 -15.11 -5.48
N PRO A 60 -13.02 -15.16 -4.21
CA PRO A 60 -13.76 -16.32 -3.70
C PRO A 60 -15.08 -16.60 -4.44
N GLU A 61 -15.65 -15.62 -5.15
CA GLU A 61 -16.84 -15.81 -6.00
C GLU A 61 -16.47 -16.35 -7.39
N LEU A 62 -15.22 -16.18 -7.82
CA LEU A 62 -14.74 -16.58 -9.15
C LEU A 62 -14.00 -17.92 -9.14
N LEU A 63 -13.32 -18.25 -8.05
CA LEU A 63 -12.42 -19.40 -7.95
C LEU A 63 -12.63 -20.15 -6.63
N PRO A 64 -12.48 -21.49 -6.63
CA PRO A 64 -12.50 -22.27 -5.41
C PRO A 64 -11.27 -21.99 -4.53
N ALA A 65 -11.39 -22.26 -3.23
CA ALA A 65 -10.38 -21.88 -2.24
C ALA A 65 -9.01 -22.54 -2.44
N ASP A 66 -8.98 -23.76 -2.96
CA ASP A 66 -7.76 -24.50 -3.30
C ASP A 66 -6.99 -23.85 -4.46
N ALA A 67 -7.70 -23.40 -5.50
CA ALA A 67 -7.11 -22.66 -6.60
C ALA A 67 -6.54 -21.31 -6.13
N ILE A 68 -7.25 -20.60 -5.26
CA ILE A 68 -6.77 -19.34 -4.66
C ILE A 68 -5.50 -19.62 -3.83
N ALA A 69 -5.50 -20.66 -3.00
CA ALA A 69 -4.34 -21.04 -2.21
C ALA A 69 -3.12 -21.37 -3.10
N GLY A 70 -3.33 -22.09 -4.21
CA GLY A 70 -2.29 -22.36 -5.20
C GLY A 70 -1.71 -21.08 -5.81
N LEU A 71 -2.56 -20.12 -6.20
CA LEU A 71 -2.10 -18.83 -6.73
C LEU A 71 -1.32 -17.99 -5.71
N LEU A 72 -1.72 -18.02 -4.44
CA LEU A 72 -1.02 -17.34 -3.36
C LEU A 72 0.37 -17.93 -3.13
N ASP A 73 0.47 -19.26 -3.09
CA ASP A 73 1.76 -19.95 -2.98
C ASP A 73 2.64 -19.65 -4.19
N ASP A 74 2.05 -19.65 -5.38
CA ASP A 74 2.76 -19.38 -6.61
C ASP A 74 3.35 -17.97 -6.65
N THR A 75 2.59 -16.99 -6.17
CA THR A 75 3.01 -15.59 -6.11
C THR A 75 4.15 -15.42 -5.09
N ARG A 76 4.06 -16.08 -3.93
CA ARG A 76 5.10 -16.03 -2.89
C ARG A 76 6.43 -16.57 -3.41
N HIS A 77 6.40 -17.64 -4.21
CA HIS A 77 7.59 -18.31 -4.73
C HIS A 77 8.03 -17.85 -6.12
N ALA A 78 7.30 -16.93 -6.77
CA ALA A 78 7.57 -16.52 -8.14
C ALA A 78 9.00 -16.03 -8.37
N GLY A 79 9.53 -15.20 -7.45
CA GLY A 79 10.89 -14.66 -7.54
C GLY A 79 11.96 -15.73 -7.44
N GLY A 80 11.85 -16.64 -6.47
CA GLY A 80 12.78 -17.75 -6.30
C GLY A 80 12.78 -18.67 -7.52
N ARG A 81 11.59 -19.01 -8.02
CA ARG A 81 11.44 -19.86 -9.22
C ARG A 81 11.98 -19.20 -10.48
N LEU A 82 11.88 -17.87 -10.60
CA LEU A 82 12.49 -17.15 -11.71
C LEU A 82 14.02 -17.25 -11.65
N ILE A 83 14.61 -17.10 -10.47
CA ILE A 83 16.07 -17.22 -10.27
C ILE A 83 16.54 -18.64 -10.60
N GLU A 84 15.84 -19.67 -10.11
CA GLU A 84 16.12 -21.07 -10.40
C GLU A 84 16.08 -21.38 -11.90
N LYS A 85 15.01 -20.95 -12.59
CA LYS A 85 14.85 -21.15 -14.04
C LYS A 85 15.91 -20.43 -14.87
N THR A 86 16.44 -19.32 -14.36
CA THR A 86 17.45 -18.51 -15.06
C THR A 86 18.88 -18.90 -14.65
N GLY A 87 19.07 -20.08 -14.02
CA GLY A 87 20.39 -20.59 -13.66
C GLY A 87 21.11 -19.76 -12.59
N GLY A 88 20.36 -19.14 -11.68
CA GLY A 88 20.91 -18.29 -10.62
C GLY A 88 21.07 -16.81 -10.99
N LEU A 89 20.71 -16.41 -12.22
CA LEU A 89 20.70 -15.01 -12.61
C LEU A 89 19.59 -14.24 -11.85
N SER A 90 19.93 -13.04 -11.39
CA SER A 90 19.00 -12.17 -10.68
C SER A 90 17.94 -11.61 -11.63
N PRO A 91 16.73 -11.28 -11.14
CA PRO A 91 15.64 -10.78 -11.98
C PRO A 91 15.81 -9.28 -12.29
N PHE A 92 17.00 -8.87 -12.74
CA PHE A 92 17.42 -7.48 -12.93
C PHE A 92 16.47 -6.68 -13.85
N PHE A 93 15.93 -7.31 -14.89
CA PHE A 93 15.00 -6.66 -15.82
C PHE A 93 13.70 -6.26 -15.13
N THR A 94 13.14 -7.14 -14.29
CA THR A 94 11.90 -6.85 -13.55
C THR A 94 12.10 -5.74 -12.52
N ALA A 95 13.25 -5.72 -11.86
CA ALA A 95 13.62 -4.65 -10.93
C ALA A 95 13.79 -3.32 -11.66
N ALA A 96 14.51 -3.32 -12.79
CA ALA A 96 14.72 -2.12 -13.62
C ALA A 96 13.38 -1.56 -14.15
N ALA A 97 12.48 -2.43 -14.62
CA ALA A 97 11.14 -2.02 -15.06
C ALA A 97 10.36 -1.38 -13.92
N THR A 98 10.34 -1.99 -12.73
CA THR A 98 9.63 -1.48 -11.56
C THR A 98 10.17 -0.11 -11.13
N ILE A 99 11.49 0.05 -11.06
CA ILE A 99 12.12 1.33 -10.71
C ILE A 99 11.80 2.39 -11.76
N THR A 100 11.84 2.03 -13.04
CA THR A 100 11.50 2.95 -14.14
C THR A 100 10.04 3.40 -14.05
N GLU A 101 9.11 2.50 -13.72
CA GLU A 101 7.71 2.84 -13.51
C GLU A 101 7.51 3.82 -12.34
N LEU A 102 8.20 3.58 -11.21
CA LEU A 102 8.13 4.49 -10.06
C LEU A 102 8.72 5.86 -10.39
N ALA A 103 9.89 5.89 -11.03
CA ALA A 103 10.55 7.13 -11.45
C ALA A 103 9.66 7.91 -12.43
N ARG A 104 9.06 7.22 -13.40
CA ARG A 104 8.12 7.81 -14.36
C ARG A 104 6.91 8.42 -13.64
N ALA A 105 6.31 7.70 -12.70
CA ALA A 105 5.16 8.19 -11.95
C ALA A 105 5.47 9.49 -11.16
N ILE A 106 6.68 9.59 -10.60
CA ILE A 106 7.16 10.80 -9.90
C ILE A 106 7.41 11.94 -10.90
N VAL A 107 8.21 11.69 -11.93
CA VAL A 107 8.62 12.71 -12.92
C VAL A 107 7.42 13.32 -13.64
N HIS A 108 6.43 12.49 -13.99
CA HIS A 108 5.25 12.93 -14.72
C HIS A 108 4.06 13.29 -13.82
N ASP A 109 4.22 13.26 -12.48
CA ASP A 109 3.16 13.53 -11.51
C ASP A 109 1.87 12.75 -11.81
N GLU A 110 2.01 11.45 -12.09
CA GLU A 110 0.91 10.60 -12.57
C GLU A 110 -0.14 10.32 -11.48
N ASP A 111 0.11 10.71 -10.23
CA ASP A 111 -0.79 10.52 -9.09
C ASP A 111 -1.26 9.06 -8.95
N ARG A 112 -0.29 8.14 -8.89
CA ARG A 112 -0.50 6.70 -9.07
C ARG A 112 -0.57 5.96 -7.74
N LEU A 113 -1.51 5.02 -7.62
CA LEU A 113 -1.56 4.05 -6.51
C LEU A 113 -0.61 2.87 -6.84
N VAL A 114 0.40 2.66 -6.01
CA VAL A 114 1.41 1.60 -6.14
C VAL A 114 1.70 0.95 -4.79
N SER A 115 2.29 -0.25 -4.75
CA SER A 115 2.76 -0.84 -3.49
C SER A 115 4.25 -0.60 -3.32
N ALA A 116 4.67 -0.08 -2.17
CA ALA A 116 6.07 0.16 -1.84
C ALA A 116 6.34 -0.09 -0.35
N SER A 117 7.61 -0.33 -0.01
CA SER A 117 8.03 -0.39 1.39
C SER A 117 8.02 1.00 2.00
N VAL A 118 7.29 1.17 3.10
CA VAL A 118 7.15 2.42 3.84
C VAL A 118 7.42 2.20 5.32
N LEU A 119 8.03 3.20 5.96
CA LEU A 119 8.20 3.22 7.40
C LEU A 119 6.84 3.48 8.05
N LEU A 120 6.36 2.53 8.86
CA LEU A 120 5.17 2.70 9.68
C LEU A 120 5.49 3.48 10.95
N GLN A 121 4.62 4.41 11.30
CA GLN A 121 4.74 5.33 12.42
C GLN A 121 3.44 5.35 13.24
N GLY A 122 2.91 4.16 13.54
CA GLY A 122 1.70 3.95 14.33
C GLY A 122 0.56 3.29 13.56
N GLU A 123 0.67 3.10 12.24
CA GLU A 123 -0.31 2.35 11.47
C GLU A 123 -0.44 0.91 11.97
N TYR A 124 -1.67 0.46 12.22
CA TYR A 124 -1.97 -0.84 12.84
C TYR A 124 -1.33 -1.07 14.22
N GLY A 125 -0.91 0.00 14.91
CA GLY A 125 -0.16 -0.10 16.16
C GLY A 125 1.30 -0.55 15.98
N LEU A 126 1.83 -0.46 14.75
CA LEU A 126 3.22 -0.78 14.41
C LEU A 126 4.04 0.50 14.24
N GLU A 127 5.20 0.55 14.89
CA GLU A 127 6.13 1.68 14.85
C GLU A 127 7.55 1.21 14.47
N ASP A 128 8.32 2.10 13.87
CA ASP A 128 9.73 1.91 13.51
C ASP A 128 10.01 0.64 12.68
N VAL A 129 9.09 0.29 11.77
CA VAL A 129 9.23 -0.87 10.90
C VAL A 129 8.83 -0.53 9.46
N CYS A 130 9.67 -0.95 8.50
CA CYS A 130 9.37 -0.81 7.09
C CYS A 130 8.53 -1.99 6.59
N MET A 131 7.31 -1.71 6.13
CA MET A 131 6.38 -2.71 5.61
C MET A 131 5.86 -2.32 4.23
N ALA A 132 5.56 -3.31 3.39
CA ALA A 132 4.96 -3.06 2.08
C ALA A 132 3.51 -2.61 2.25
N MET A 133 3.21 -1.37 1.85
CA MET A 133 1.86 -0.81 1.89
C MET A 133 1.48 -0.20 0.54
N PRO A 134 0.18 -0.15 0.21
CA PRO A 134 -0.32 0.67 -0.87
C PRO A 134 -0.07 2.15 -0.55
N ILE A 135 0.53 2.86 -1.50
CA ILE A 135 0.83 4.29 -1.40
C ILE A 135 0.34 5.02 -2.62
N ARG A 136 -0.04 6.28 -2.43
CA ARG A 136 -0.27 7.22 -3.49
C ARG A 136 1.01 7.99 -3.76
N LEU A 137 1.51 7.88 -4.98
CA LEU A 137 2.80 8.44 -5.41
C LEU A 137 2.56 9.62 -6.35
N GLY A 138 3.24 10.73 -6.10
CA GLY A 138 3.24 11.91 -6.97
C GLY A 138 4.62 12.56 -7.06
N ARG A 139 4.69 13.78 -7.59
CA ARG A 139 5.96 14.48 -7.85
C ARG A 139 6.82 14.70 -6.60
N SER A 140 6.22 14.86 -5.43
CA SER A 140 6.93 15.01 -4.15
C SER A 140 7.25 13.69 -3.46
N GLY A 141 7.09 12.54 -4.16
CA GLY A 141 7.22 11.22 -3.56
C GLY A 141 5.88 10.73 -3.00
N ILE A 142 5.90 10.15 -1.81
CA ILE A 142 4.72 9.58 -1.16
C ILE A 142 3.78 10.71 -0.74
N LEU A 143 2.57 10.72 -1.30
CA LEU A 143 1.50 11.68 -0.96
C LEU A 143 0.66 11.18 0.21
N SER A 144 0.35 9.89 0.22
CA SER A 144 -0.42 9.24 1.29
C SER A 144 -0.17 7.73 1.32
N VAL A 145 -0.23 7.14 2.50
CA VAL A 145 -0.27 5.68 2.70
C VAL A 145 -1.73 5.26 2.81
N HIS A 146 -2.10 4.16 2.13
CA HIS A 146 -3.46 3.61 2.11
C HIS A 146 -3.48 2.23 2.79
N PRO A 147 -3.50 2.18 4.13
CA PRO A 147 -3.61 0.93 4.86
C PRO A 147 -4.96 0.26 4.58
N PRO A 148 -5.01 -0.97 4.00
CA PRO A 148 -6.25 -1.70 3.84
C PRO A 148 -6.91 -2.06 5.18
N ARG A 149 -8.22 -2.33 5.14
CA ARG A 149 -8.86 -3.00 6.28
C ARG A 149 -8.46 -4.46 6.25
N LEU A 150 -7.85 -4.93 7.33
CA LEU A 150 -7.39 -6.31 7.48
C LEU A 150 -8.31 -7.08 8.41
N HIS A 151 -8.55 -8.35 8.10
CA HIS A 151 -9.17 -9.29 9.02
C HIS A 151 -8.22 -9.64 10.18
N ALA A 152 -8.76 -10.21 11.26
CA ALA A 152 -7.97 -10.55 12.44
C ALA A 152 -6.77 -11.46 12.11
N ASP A 153 -6.97 -12.44 11.23
CA ASP A 153 -5.92 -13.38 10.82
C ASP A 153 -4.82 -12.69 10.00
N GLU A 154 -5.19 -11.77 9.11
CA GLU A 154 -4.25 -10.97 8.31
C GLU A 154 -3.48 -9.97 9.17
N MET A 155 -4.15 -9.38 10.17
CA MET A 155 -3.53 -8.50 11.15
C MET A 155 -2.47 -9.25 11.96
N ALA A 156 -2.79 -10.46 12.42
CA ALA A 156 -1.85 -11.32 13.13
C ALA A 156 -0.65 -11.69 12.24
N ALA A 157 -0.90 -12.02 10.97
CA ALA A 157 0.17 -12.31 10.00
C ALA A 157 1.06 -11.08 9.73
N LEU A 158 0.48 -9.89 9.60
CA LEU A 158 1.21 -8.63 9.45
C LEU A 158 2.09 -8.36 10.68
N GLY A 159 1.55 -8.52 11.88
CA GLY A 159 2.30 -8.35 13.13
C GLY A 159 3.50 -9.30 13.23
N GLN A 160 3.32 -10.57 12.86
CA GLN A 160 4.44 -11.53 12.81
C GLN A 160 5.50 -11.13 11.77
N ALA A 161 5.09 -10.63 10.61
CA ALA A 161 6.01 -10.15 9.59
C ALA A 161 6.80 -8.91 10.07
N ALA A 162 6.14 -7.97 10.74
CA ALA A 162 6.76 -6.79 11.32
C ALA A 162 7.82 -7.16 12.38
N GLN A 163 7.52 -8.10 13.28
CA GLN A 163 8.48 -8.60 14.28
C GLN A 163 9.73 -9.19 13.63
N ARG A 164 9.58 -9.96 12.54
CA ARG A 164 10.73 -10.51 11.79
C ARG A 164 11.58 -9.41 11.17
N MET A 165 10.95 -8.38 10.61
CA MET A 165 11.64 -7.24 10.01
C MET A 165 12.43 -6.44 11.05
N GLN A 166 11.83 -6.19 12.22
CA GLN A 166 12.51 -5.51 13.33
C GLN A 166 13.71 -6.33 13.85
N ALA A 167 13.52 -7.64 14.04
CA ALA A 167 14.60 -8.53 14.47
C ALA A 167 15.76 -8.54 13.46
N LEU A 168 15.46 -8.59 12.16
CA LEU A 168 16.48 -8.52 11.10
C LEU A 168 17.20 -7.17 11.10
N ALA A 169 16.47 -6.06 11.27
CA ALA A 169 17.07 -4.73 11.33
C ALA A 169 18.08 -4.61 12.47
N LEU A 170 17.73 -5.12 13.66
CA LEU A 170 18.65 -5.17 14.82
C LEU A 170 19.90 -6.00 14.52
N GLN A 171 19.74 -7.19 13.93
CA GLN A 171 20.87 -8.06 13.57
C GLN A 171 21.83 -7.41 12.58
N VAL A 172 21.33 -6.60 11.65
CA VAL A 172 22.15 -5.86 10.69
C VAL A 172 22.88 -4.71 11.40
N MET A 173 22.21 -4.02 12.33
CA MET A 173 22.81 -2.92 13.10
C MET A 173 23.90 -3.39 14.07
N GLU A 174 23.76 -4.57 14.67
CA GLU A 174 24.77 -5.14 15.58
C GLU A 174 26.06 -5.60 14.88
N LYS A 175 25.99 -5.84 13.57
CA LYS A 175 27.12 -6.35 12.76
C LYS A 175 27.90 -5.25 12.03
N GLY A 176 27.47 -4.00 12.12
CA GLY A 176 28.13 -2.82 11.52
C GLY A 176 28.96 -2.04 12.51
#